data_AF-A0A089XKK7-F1
#
_entry.id   AF-A0A089XKK7-F1
#
_cell.length_a   1.000
_cell.length_b   1.000
_cell.length_c   1.000
_cell.angle_alpha   90.00
_cell.angle_beta   90.00
_cell.angle_gamma   90.00
#
_symmetry.space_group_name_H-M   'P 1'
#
loop_
_entity.id
_entity.type
_entity.pdbx_description
1 polymer ?
#
loop_
_entity_poly.entity_id
_entity_poly.type
_entity_poly.pdbx_seq_one_letter_code
_entity_poly.pdbx_strand_id
1 'polypeptide(L)'
;MSPQARGAHRARASHRAAATLLALAMLLQVGLAGGYISGDYESLEMHDMNAGVLMVAALLTFGTAIWLRRAGGPVRPIATSVALLVALVLQMFLGMERIVAVHVTLGVLIACAITVLVMRAWMMSLPAGPRTATEAGREPETVS
;
A
#
# COMPACT_ATOMS: atom_id res chain seq x y z
N MET A 1 5.31 7.36 -26.38
CA MET A 1 5.90 6.88 -25.10
C MET A 1 6.72 5.62 -25.37
N SER A 2 7.95 5.54 -24.86
CA SER A 2 8.76 4.32 -24.97
C SER A 2 8.07 3.15 -24.22
N PRO A 3 8.26 1.88 -24.65
CA PRO A 3 7.72 0.71 -23.94
C PRO A 3 8.05 0.69 -22.44
N GLN A 4 9.24 1.18 -22.06
CA GLN A 4 9.69 1.29 -20.67
C GLN A 4 8.85 2.28 -19.84
N ALA A 5 8.46 3.43 -20.41
CA ALA A 5 7.59 4.41 -19.75
C ALA A 5 6.17 3.86 -19.49
N ARG A 6 5.64 3.04 -20.40
CA ARG A 6 4.34 2.37 -20.21
C ARG A 6 4.41 1.31 -19.09
N GLY A 7 5.53 0.58 -18.99
CA GLY A 7 5.77 -0.39 -17.92
C GLY A 7 5.78 0.26 -16.53
N ALA A 8 6.48 1.39 -16.37
CA ALA A 8 6.54 2.12 -15.11
C ALA A 8 5.17 2.68 -14.68
N HIS A 9 4.37 3.19 -15.62
CA HIS A 9 3.01 3.66 -15.33
C HIS A 9 2.11 2.51 -14.85
N ARG A 10 2.14 1.36 -15.52
CA ARG A 10 1.36 0.17 -15.14
C ARG A 10 1.77 -0.38 -13.77
N ALA A 11 3.07 -0.45 -13.48
CA ALA A 11 3.58 -0.91 -12.19
C ALA A 11 3.17 0.03 -11.03
N ARG A 12 3.12 1.34 -11.29
CA ARG A 12 2.61 2.30 -10.32
C ARG A 12 1.09 2.19 -10.14
N ALA A 13 0.34 2.10 -11.22
CA ALA A 13 -1.12 1.97 -11.18
C ALA A 13 -1.54 0.70 -10.43
N SER A 14 -0.87 -0.43 -10.67
CA SER A 14 -1.13 -1.68 -9.96
C SER A 14 -0.82 -1.59 -8.47
N HIS A 15 0.29 -0.96 -8.09
CA HIS A 15 0.62 -0.77 -6.67
C HIS A 15 -0.38 0.15 -5.96
N ARG A 16 -0.86 1.21 -6.62
CA ARG A 16 -1.94 2.06 -6.10
C ARG A 16 -3.23 1.28 -5.90
N ALA A 17 -3.63 0.48 -6.90
CA ALA A 17 -4.83 -0.35 -6.80
C ALA A 17 -4.72 -1.36 -5.63
N ALA A 18 -3.60 -2.06 -5.51
CA ALA A 18 -3.37 -3.01 -4.43
C ALA A 18 -3.38 -2.34 -3.04
N ALA A 19 -2.71 -1.20 -2.88
CA ALA A 19 -2.71 -0.45 -1.63
C ALA A 19 -4.12 0.05 -1.26
N THR A 20 -4.90 0.52 -2.23
CA THR A 20 -6.30 0.92 -2.00
C THR A 20 -7.17 -0.28 -1.60
N LEU A 21 -7.04 -1.43 -2.27
CA LEU A 21 -7.76 -2.65 -1.90
C LEU A 21 -7.42 -3.10 -0.48
N LEU A 22 -6.14 -3.06 -0.10
CA LEU A 22 -5.68 -3.34 1.26
C LEU A 22 -6.33 -2.40 2.29
N ALA A 23 -6.45 -1.11 1.97
CA ALA A 23 -7.10 -0.16 2.86
C ALA A 23 -8.61 -0.39 2.99
N LEU A 24 -9.30 -0.74 1.90
CA LEU A 24 -10.73 -1.09 1.96
C LEU A 24 -10.96 -2.34 2.80
N ALA A 25 -10.14 -3.39 2.62
CA ALA A 25 -10.18 -4.59 3.44
C ALA A 25 -9.90 -4.27 4.92
N MET A 26 -8.99 -3.34 5.21
CA MET A 26 -8.68 -2.92 6.57
C MET A 26 -9.84 -2.15 7.22
N LEU A 27 -10.48 -1.24 6.47
CA LEU A 27 -11.67 -0.53 6.96
C LEU A 27 -12.80 -1.50 7.31
N LEU A 28 -13.01 -2.51 6.46
CA LEU A 28 -13.97 -3.58 6.74
C LEU A 28 -13.57 -4.37 8.00
N GLN A 29 -12.28 -4.73 8.15
CA GLN A 29 -11.78 -5.44 9.34
C GLN A 29 -12.06 -4.68 10.64
N VAL A 30 -11.84 -3.35 10.62
CA VAL A 30 -12.09 -2.45 11.76
C VAL A 30 -13.58 -2.34 12.05
N GLY A 31 -14.42 -2.19 11.02
CA GLY A 31 -15.87 -2.15 11.16
C GLY A 31 -16.44 -3.43 11.80
N LEU A 32 -16.01 -4.60 11.31
CA LEU A 32 -16.42 -5.90 11.84
C LEU A 32 -15.94 -6.11 13.29
N ALA A 33 -14.71 -5.71 13.61
CA ALA A 33 -14.22 -5.73 14.99
C ALA A 33 -15.07 -4.83 15.91
N GLY A 34 -15.44 -3.63 15.45
CA GLY A 34 -16.31 -2.71 16.17
C GLY A 34 -17.72 -3.28 16.38
N GLY A 35 -18.29 -3.94 15.37
CA GLY A 35 -19.57 -4.64 15.46
C GLY A 35 -19.56 -5.72 16.53
N TYR A 36 -18.53 -6.57 16.53
CA TYR A 36 -18.34 -7.60 17.55
C TYR A 36 -18.25 -7.04 18.97
N ILE A 37 -17.44 -6.00 19.18
CA ILE A 37 -17.31 -5.34 20.49
C ILE A 37 -18.64 -4.70 20.93
N SER A 38 -19.48 -4.30 19.98
CA SER A 38 -20.80 -3.72 20.23
C SER A 38 -21.90 -4.76 20.46
N GLY A 39 -21.59 -6.05 20.41
CA GLY A 39 -22.52 -7.16 20.69
C GLY A 39 -23.05 -7.90 19.47
N ASP A 40 -22.62 -7.56 18.24
CA ASP A 40 -22.94 -8.33 17.05
C ASP A 40 -21.97 -9.50 16.88
N TYR A 41 -22.36 -10.67 17.39
CA TYR A 41 -21.49 -11.86 17.36
C TYR A 41 -21.26 -12.42 15.95
N GLU A 42 -22.15 -12.18 14.97
CA GLU A 42 -21.95 -12.61 13.58
C GLU A 42 -20.78 -11.86 12.93
N SER A 43 -20.55 -10.60 13.33
CA SER A 43 -19.39 -9.82 12.90
C SER A 43 -18.06 -10.49 13.22
N LEU A 44 -17.98 -11.38 14.22
CA LEU A 44 -16.74 -12.10 14.54
C LEU A 44 -16.36 -13.12 13.45
N GLU A 45 -17.35 -13.86 12.93
CA GLU A 45 -17.12 -14.82 11.86
C GLU A 45 -16.69 -14.11 10.57
N MET A 46 -17.38 -13.02 10.24
CA MET A 46 -17.02 -12.17 9.10
C MET A 46 -15.64 -11.53 9.29
N HIS A 47 -15.27 -11.14 10.51
CA HIS A 47 -13.95 -10.60 10.83
C HIS A 47 -12.84 -11.61 10.57
N ASP A 48 -13.07 -12.88 10.92
CA ASP A 48 -12.11 -13.97 10.65
C ASP A 48 -11.97 -14.22 9.14
N MET A 49 -13.09 -14.31 8.41
CA MET A 49 -13.05 -14.43 6.94
C MET A 49 -12.32 -13.26 6.27
N ASN A 50 -12.60 -12.02 6.70
CA ASN A 50 -11.97 -10.84 6.14
C ASN A 50 -10.48 -10.72 6.53
N ALA A 51 -10.03 -11.34 7.62
CA ALA A 51 -8.60 -11.43 7.95
C ALA A 51 -7.82 -12.15 6.82
N GLY A 52 -8.41 -13.20 6.23
CA GLY A 52 -7.87 -13.88 5.06
C GLY A 52 -7.79 -12.97 3.83
N VAL A 53 -8.86 -12.23 3.55
CA VAL A 53 -8.91 -11.24 2.44
C VAL A 53 -7.85 -10.15 2.64
N LEU A 54 -7.71 -9.64 3.86
CA LEU A 54 -6.72 -8.63 4.24
C LEU A 54 -5.29 -9.14 4.02
N MET A 55 -5.00 -10.39 4.40
CA MET A 55 -3.69 -11.02 4.18
C MET A 55 -3.38 -11.16 2.68
N VAL A 56 -4.34 -11.60 1.86
CA VAL A 56 -4.18 -11.69 0.40
C VAL A 56 -3.93 -10.31 -0.20
N ALA A 57 -4.68 -9.28 0.21
CA ALA A 57 -4.47 -7.91 -0.25
C ALA A 57 -3.07 -7.37 0.15
N ALA A 58 -2.56 -7.74 1.32
CA ALA A 58 -1.21 -7.39 1.76
C ALA A 58 -0.14 -8.07 0.91
N LEU A 59 -0.30 -9.35 0.58
CA LEU A 59 0.59 -10.09 -0.32
C LEU A 59 0.58 -9.51 -1.75
N LEU A 60 -0.59 -9.13 -2.27
CA LEU A 60 -0.71 -8.45 -3.56
C LEU A 60 0.01 -7.09 -3.54
N THR A 61 -0.12 -6.35 -2.44
CA THR A 61 0.58 -5.07 -2.24
C THR A 61 2.09 -5.26 -2.23
N PHE A 62 2.58 -6.32 -1.59
CA PHE A 62 4.00 -6.71 -1.62
C PHE A 62 4.47 -7.09 -3.04
N GLY A 63 3.72 -7.94 -3.75
CA GLY A 63 4.05 -8.35 -5.12
C GLY A 63 4.12 -7.15 -6.08
N THR A 64 3.14 -6.24 -6.00
CA THR A 64 3.16 -4.99 -6.79
C THR A 64 4.28 -4.04 -6.38
N ALA A 65 4.69 -4.01 -5.10
CA ALA A 65 5.85 -3.27 -4.65
C ALA A 65 7.16 -3.80 -5.27
N ILE A 66 7.31 -5.13 -5.38
CA ILE A 66 8.45 -5.75 -6.09
C ILE A 66 8.43 -5.35 -7.57
N TRP A 67 7.27 -5.44 -8.22
CA TRP A 67 7.15 -5.06 -9.62
C TRP A 67 7.46 -3.57 -9.85
N LEU A 68 6.98 -2.69 -8.96
CA LEU A 68 7.29 -1.27 -8.96
C LEU A 68 8.80 -1.03 -8.83
N ARG A 69 9.50 -1.77 -7.95
CA ARG A 69 10.96 -1.69 -7.82
C ARG A 69 11.68 -2.12 -9.11
N ARG A 70 11.24 -3.22 -9.74
CA ARG A 70 11.82 -3.68 -11.02
C ARG A 70 11.62 -2.68 -12.16
N ALA A 71 10.58 -1.85 -12.08
CA ALA A 71 10.30 -0.77 -13.02
C ALA A 71 11.07 0.54 -12.70
N GLY A 72 12.02 0.53 -11.77
CA GLY A 72 12.83 1.70 -11.38
C GLY A 72 12.26 2.51 -10.21
N GLY A 73 11.24 2.00 -9.53
CA GLY A 73 10.65 2.65 -8.34
C GLY A 73 11.48 2.50 -7.06
N PRO A 74 11.10 3.19 -5.97
CA PRO A 74 11.82 3.17 -4.70
C PRO A 74 11.73 1.80 -4.00
N VAL A 75 12.70 1.49 -3.12
CA VAL A 75 12.69 0.26 -2.28
C VAL A 75 11.71 0.32 -1.12
N ARG A 76 11.37 1.53 -0.65
CA ARG A 76 10.58 1.75 0.58
C ARG A 76 9.24 0.97 0.60
N PRO A 77 8.46 0.87 -0.49
CA PRO A 77 7.22 0.09 -0.51
C PRO A 77 7.42 -1.39 -0.15
N ILE A 78 8.53 -2.00 -0.56
CA ILE A 78 8.86 -3.40 -0.22
C ILE A 78 9.03 -3.54 1.29
N ALA A 79 9.85 -2.67 1.90
CA ALA A 79 10.09 -2.69 3.34
C ALA A 79 8.80 -2.47 4.14
N THR A 80 7.96 -1.52 3.73
CA THR A 80 6.66 -1.28 4.38
C THR A 80 5.74 -2.50 4.25
N SER A 81 5.66 -3.13 3.07
CA SER A 81 4.83 -4.33 2.88
C SER A 81 5.32 -5.53 3.70
N VAL A 82 6.63 -5.73 3.85
CA VAL A 82 7.18 -6.78 4.71
C VAL A 82 6.81 -6.53 6.18
N ALA A 83 6.99 -5.29 6.66
CA ALA A 83 6.62 -4.93 8.03
C ALA A 83 5.11 -5.14 8.29
N LEU A 84 4.26 -4.78 7.33
CA LEU A 84 2.82 -5.02 7.42
C LEU A 84 2.48 -6.51 7.45
N LEU A 85 3.12 -7.35 6.61
CA LEU A 85 2.90 -8.80 6.63
C LEU A 85 3.27 -9.41 7.99
N VAL A 86 4.41 -9.03 8.55
CA VAL A 86 4.83 -9.47 9.90
C VAL A 86 3.81 -9.02 10.96
N ALA A 87 3.37 -7.77 10.91
CA ALA A 87 2.38 -7.23 11.83
C ALA A 87 1.03 -7.94 11.73
N LEU A 88 0.58 -8.28 10.50
CA LEU A 88 -0.67 -9.03 10.28
C LEU A 88 -0.59 -10.47 10.79
N VAL A 89 0.56 -11.14 10.65
CA VAL A 89 0.76 -12.47 11.24
C VAL A 89 0.70 -12.38 12.76
N LEU A 90 1.38 -11.41 13.38
CA LEU A 90 1.29 -11.18 14.81
C LEU A 90 -0.14 -10.86 15.26
N GLN A 91 -0.87 -10.07 14.47
CA GLN A 91 -2.26 -9.73 14.72
C GLN A 91 -3.16 -10.98 14.76
N MET A 92 -2.94 -11.93 13.84
CA MET A 92 -3.66 -13.20 13.80
C MET A 92 -3.38 -14.04 15.05
N PHE A 93 -2.11 -14.17 15.46
CA PHE A 93 -1.76 -14.85 16.71
C PHE A 93 -2.45 -14.21 17.93
N LEU A 94 -2.38 -12.89 18.07
CA LEU A 94 -3.03 -12.18 19.18
C LEU A 94 -4.56 -12.37 19.17
N GLY A 95 -5.17 -12.46 18.00
CA GLY A 95 -6.60 -12.73 17.83
C GLY A 95 -6.98 -14.14 18.28
N MET A 96 -6.23 -15.16 17.85
CA MET A 96 -6.44 -16.56 18.23
C MET A 96 -6.26 -16.78 19.74
N GLU A 97 -5.24 -16.15 20.33
CA GLU A 97 -4.96 -16.19 21.77
C GLU A 97 -5.88 -15.29 22.60
N ARG A 98 -6.80 -14.56 21.95
CA ARG A 98 -7.77 -13.64 22.60
C ARG A 98 -7.10 -12.58 23.48
N ILE A 99 -5.91 -12.12 23.11
CA ILE A 99 -5.21 -11.02 23.80
C ILE A 99 -5.75 -9.69 23.27
N VAL A 100 -7.03 -9.41 23.60
CA VAL A 100 -7.86 -8.38 22.93
C VAL A 100 -7.23 -6.99 22.98
N ALA A 101 -6.74 -6.54 24.13
CA ALA A 101 -6.20 -5.19 24.29
C ALA A 101 -5.01 -4.93 23.36
N VAL A 102 -4.07 -5.90 23.26
CA VAL A 102 -2.89 -5.78 22.40
C VAL A 102 -3.27 -5.94 20.94
N HIS A 103 -4.17 -6.88 20.64
CA HIS A 103 -4.71 -7.09 19.28
C HIS A 103 -5.37 -5.81 18.74
N VAL A 104 -6.29 -5.19 19.49
CA VAL A 104 -6.97 -3.96 19.06
C VAL A 104 -5.96 -2.83 18.86
N THR A 105 -5.03 -2.66 19.80
CA THR A 105 -3.99 -1.61 19.72
C THR A 105 -3.11 -1.78 18.47
N LEU A 106 -2.61 -2.99 18.22
CA LEU A 106 -1.82 -3.29 17.03
C LEU A 106 -2.64 -3.10 15.75
N GLY A 107 -3.92 -3.47 15.77
CA GLY A 107 -4.85 -3.27 14.66
C GLY A 107 -4.99 -1.80 14.27
N VAL A 108 -5.11 -0.91 15.24
CA VAL A 108 -5.14 0.55 14.99
C VAL A 108 -3.83 1.03 14.37
N LEU A 109 -2.68 0.58 14.88
CA LEU A 109 -1.37 0.95 14.32
C LEU A 109 -1.21 0.46 12.87
N ILE A 110 -1.67 -0.76 12.57
CA ILE A 110 -1.70 -1.31 11.22
C ILE A 110 -2.60 -0.47 10.31
N ALA A 111 -3.79 -0.08 10.77
CA ALA A 111 -4.69 0.78 10.01
C ALA A 111 -4.03 2.12 9.65
N CYS A 112 -3.40 2.79 10.62
CA CYS A 112 -2.66 4.02 10.38
C CYS A 112 -1.50 3.82 9.38
N ALA A 113 -0.74 2.73 9.51
CA ALA A 113 0.36 2.41 8.59
C ALA A 113 -0.15 2.18 7.15
N ILE A 114 -1.29 1.51 6.99
CA ILE A 114 -1.94 1.32 5.69
C ILE A 114 -2.41 2.65 5.11
N THR A 115 -3.00 3.55 5.91
CA THR A 115 -3.36 4.90 5.46
C THR A 115 -2.16 5.66 4.92
N VAL A 116 -1.03 5.63 5.64
CA VAL A 116 0.23 6.26 5.20
C VAL A 116 0.77 5.61 3.92
N LEU A 117 0.67 4.28 3.80
CA LEU A 117 1.07 3.56 2.59
C LEU A 117 0.24 4.01 1.37
N VAL A 118 -1.09 4.07 1.50
CA VAL A 118 -1.98 4.56 0.43
C VAL A 118 -1.64 6.00 0.07
N MET A 119 -1.56 6.89 1.06
CA MET A 119 -1.21 8.29 0.84
C MET A 119 0.10 8.40 0.03
N ARG A 120 1.14 7.66 0.42
CA ARG A 120 2.43 7.64 -0.30
C ARG A 120 2.31 7.03 -1.69
N ALA A 121 1.52 5.98 -1.87
CA ALA A 121 1.28 5.37 -3.18
C ALA A 121 0.67 6.38 -4.18
N TRP A 122 -0.23 7.24 -3.69
CA TRP A 122 -0.88 8.27 -4.49
C TRP A 122 -0.03 9.54 -4.65
N MET A 123 0.74 9.94 -3.63
CA MET A 123 1.62 11.12 -3.69
C MET A 123 2.94 10.91 -4.41
N MET A 124 3.36 9.66 -4.65
CA MET A 124 4.57 9.40 -5.43
C MET A 124 4.46 10.07 -6.81
N SER A 125 5.37 10.99 -7.11
CA SER A 125 5.66 11.53 -8.45
C SER A 125 7.01 10.97 -8.91
N LEU A 126 7.11 10.44 -10.13
CA LEU A 126 8.43 10.10 -10.68
C LEU A 126 9.15 11.41 -11.00
N PRO A 127 10.48 11.52 -10.80
CA PRO A 127 11.23 12.65 -11.33
C PRO A 127 10.91 12.80 -12.81
N ALA A 128 10.53 14.00 -13.25
CA ALA A 128 10.44 14.29 -14.67
C ALA A 128 11.81 13.94 -15.27
N GLY A 129 11.82 13.08 -16.30
CA GLY A 129 13.05 12.77 -17.02
C GLY A 129 13.75 14.07 -17.42
N PRO A 130 15.10 14.07 -17.57
CA PRO A 130 15.86 15.29 -17.80
C PRO A 130 15.17 16.12 -18.86
N ARG A 131 14.64 17.30 -18.48
CA ARG A 131 14.21 18.28 -19.48
C ARG A 131 15.40 18.43 -20.39
N THR A 132 15.23 17.99 -21.63
CA THR A 132 16.29 18.03 -22.62
C THR A 132 16.88 19.42 -22.57
N ALA A 133 18.21 19.48 -22.52
CA ALA A 133 19.00 20.69 -22.66
C ALA A 133 18.84 21.28 -24.08
N THR A 134 17.59 21.44 -24.51
CA THR A 134 17.15 22.01 -25.79
C THR A 134 16.93 23.52 -25.64
N GLU A 135 16.85 24.05 -24.43
CA GLU A 135 16.82 25.50 -24.18
C GLU A 135 18.22 26.12 -24.04
N ALA A 136 19.27 25.32 -23.81
CA ALA A 136 20.64 25.82 -23.65
C ALA A 136 21.38 26.06 -24.98
N GLY A 137 20.78 25.70 -26.13
CA GLY A 137 21.34 25.89 -27.47
C GLY A 137 20.72 27.05 -28.26
N ARG A 138 19.79 27.81 -27.67
CA ARG A 138 19.29 29.04 -28.30
C ARG A 138 20.25 30.19 -27.95
N GLU A 139 21.45 30.14 -28.51
CA GLU A 139 22.26 31.35 -28.63
C GLU A 139 21.45 32.38 -29.45
N PRO A 140 21.33 33.64 -29.00
CA PRO A 140 20.80 34.68 -29.86
C PRO A 140 21.79 34.88 -31.00
N GLU A 141 21.39 34.43 -32.19
CA GLU A 141 21.98 34.83 -33.46
C GLU A 141 22.02 36.37 -33.48
N THR A 142 23.18 36.93 -33.15
CA THR A 142 23.44 38.36 -33.25
C THR A 142 23.49 38.69 -34.73
N VAL A 143 22.33 39.13 -35.24
CA VAL A 143 22.24 39.85 -36.50
C VAL A 143 22.99 41.17 -36.33
N SER A 144 23.95 41.36 -37.23
CA SER A 144 24.73 42.56 -37.57
C SER A 144 26.06 42.78 -36.85
#